data_AF-A0A1Y4QYH5-F1
#
_entry.id   AF-A0A1Y4QYH5-F1
#
_cell.length_a   1.000
_cell.length_b   1.000
_cell.length_c   1.000
_cell.angle_alpha   90.00
_cell.angle_beta   90.00
_cell.angle_gamma   90.00
#
_symmetry.space_group_name_H-M   'P 1'
#
loop_
_entity.id
_entity.type
_entity.pdbx_description
1 polymer ?
#
loop_
_entity_poly.entity_id
_entity_poly.type
_entity_poly.pdbx_seq_one_letter_code
_entity_poly.pdbx_strand_id
1 'polypeptide(L)'
;MLTMPISGKTSLQQYLGRLLRNLDEKEKLYVFDYVDYAIPMMYRMYQKRQSYYRKAGYSIMTDIHSNQYKSELITQNYREIFEKDILNCQQVHFIYSYLSQSEATWLVEISMKKKIQFVLLLDKKIANQPHLQSCLVNIETNGGQCIYLEKIRQSV
;
A
#
# COMPACT_ATOMS: atom_id res chain seq x y z
N MET A 1 0.57 0.00 27.91
CA MET A 1 1.48 -0.25 26.77
C MET A 1 1.13 -1.62 26.21
N LEU A 2 0.65 -1.70 24.95
CA LEU A 2 0.51 -2.97 24.23
C LEU A 2 1.89 -3.32 23.68
N THR A 3 2.76 -3.85 24.54
CA THR A 3 4.15 -4.16 24.19
C THR A 3 4.30 -5.50 23.47
N MET A 4 3.21 -6.21 23.21
CA MET A 4 3.25 -7.53 22.57
C MET A 4 2.46 -7.54 21.27
N PRO A 5 2.94 -8.28 20.26
CA PRO A 5 2.17 -8.54 19.06
C PRO A 5 0.98 -9.41 19.45
N ILE A 6 -0.17 -8.78 19.67
CA ILE A 6 -1.45 -9.47 19.80
C ILE A 6 -2.29 -9.21 18.55
N SER A 7 -3.03 -10.21 18.12
CA SER A 7 -4.00 -10.08 17.01
C SER A 7 -5.34 -10.74 17.30
N GLY A 8 -5.52 -11.28 18.51
CA GLY A 8 -6.79 -11.85 18.94
C GLY A 8 -7.82 -10.75 19.15
N LYS A 9 -8.93 -10.82 18.43
CA LYS A 9 -10.04 -9.84 18.52
C LYS A 9 -10.51 -9.66 19.96
N THR A 10 -10.68 -10.75 20.71
CA THR A 10 -11.11 -10.73 22.11
C THR A 10 -10.09 -10.02 23.00
N SER A 11 -8.80 -10.32 22.86
CA SER A 11 -7.74 -9.69 23.66
C SER A 11 -7.62 -8.20 23.37
N LEU A 12 -7.72 -7.80 22.08
CA LEU A 12 -7.69 -6.40 21.68
C LEU A 12 -8.92 -5.63 22.17
N GLN A 13 -10.09 -6.26 22.12
CA GLN A 13 -11.34 -5.72 22.66
C GLN A 13 -11.26 -5.49 24.17
N GLN A 14 -10.75 -6.48 24.91
CA GLN A 14 -10.57 -6.35 26.35
C GLN A 14 -9.56 -5.25 26.68
N TYR A 15 -8.47 -5.15 25.93
CA TYR A 15 -7.46 -4.12 26.13
C TYR A 15 -8.04 -2.72 25.88
N LEU A 16 -8.67 -2.48 24.73
CA LEU A 16 -9.29 -1.19 24.42
C LEU A 16 -10.42 -0.87 25.40
N GLY A 17 -11.22 -1.86 25.79
CA GLY A 17 -12.27 -1.68 26.80
C GLY A 17 -11.72 -1.23 28.15
N ARG A 18 -10.53 -1.73 28.57
CA ARG A 18 -9.85 -1.25 29.78
C ARG A 18 -9.37 0.20 29.62
N LEU A 19 -8.88 0.57 28.43
CA LEU A 19 -8.45 1.93 28.13
C LEU A 19 -9.61 2.94 28.07
N LEU A 20 -10.79 2.51 27.64
CA LEU A 20 -11.98 3.35 27.51
C LEU A 20 -12.73 3.61 28.83
N ARG A 21 -12.34 2.97 29.94
CA ARG A 21 -12.96 3.24 31.25
C ARG A 21 -12.78 4.70 31.65
N ASN A 22 -13.83 5.31 32.20
CA ASN A 22 -13.86 6.72 32.61
C ASN A 22 -13.38 7.65 31.48
N LEU A 23 -13.85 7.41 30.25
CA LEU A 23 -13.46 8.22 29.11
C LEU A 23 -13.81 9.70 29.33
N ASP A 24 -14.95 9.96 29.99
CA ASP A 24 -15.43 11.31 30.30
C ASP A 24 -14.50 12.09 31.24
N GLU A 25 -13.65 11.40 32.00
CA GLU A 25 -12.64 11.99 32.88
C GLU A 25 -11.29 12.22 32.17
N LYS A 26 -11.16 11.83 30.89
CA LYS A 26 -9.92 11.92 30.11
C LYS A 26 -10.04 13.01 29.06
N GLU A 27 -9.05 13.91 29.06
CA GLU A 27 -8.95 14.92 28.00
C GLU A 27 -8.66 14.27 26.63
N LYS A 28 -7.75 13.28 26.60
CA LYS A 28 -7.32 12.58 25.37
C LYS A 28 -6.93 11.13 25.66
N LEU A 29 -7.16 10.25 24.69
CA LEU A 29 -6.76 8.84 24.74
C LEU A 29 -5.97 8.48 23.49
N TYR A 30 -4.73 8.03 23.70
CA TYR A 30 -3.84 7.62 22.62
C TYR A 30 -3.47 6.15 22.74
N VAL A 31 -3.40 5.47 21.59
CA VAL A 31 -2.87 4.12 21.46
C VAL A 31 -1.61 4.20 20.62
N PHE A 32 -0.46 3.95 21.25
CA PHE A 32 0.80 3.74 20.54
C PHE A 32 0.89 2.25 20.17
N ASP A 33 1.07 1.96 18.90
CA ASP A 33 1.22 0.62 18.35
C ASP A 33 2.53 0.52 17.56
N TYR A 34 3.16 -0.65 17.59
CA TYR A 34 4.40 -0.91 16.88
C TYR A 34 4.10 -1.65 15.58
N VAL A 35 4.73 -1.18 14.50
CA VAL A 35 4.59 -1.77 13.17
C VAL A 35 5.97 -2.07 12.62
N ASP A 36 6.19 -3.34 12.31
CA ASP A 36 7.32 -3.78 11.51
C ASP A 36 6.77 -4.47 10.26
N TYR A 37 6.95 -3.82 9.10
CA TYR A 37 6.50 -4.34 7.81
C TYR A 37 7.47 -5.37 7.23
N ALA A 38 8.73 -5.38 7.68
CA ALA A 38 9.72 -6.35 7.23
C ALA A 38 9.43 -7.75 7.78
N ILE A 39 8.65 -7.85 8.86
CA ILE A 39 8.23 -9.11 9.46
C ILE A 39 6.78 -9.43 9.07
N PRO A 40 6.51 -10.37 8.14
CA PRO A 40 5.17 -10.61 7.60
C PRO A 40 4.10 -10.94 8.65
N MET A 41 4.49 -11.62 9.73
CA MET A 41 3.61 -11.90 10.86
C MET A 41 3.16 -10.59 11.53
N MET A 42 4.10 -9.72 11.89
CA MET A 42 3.81 -8.45 12.56
C MET A 42 2.96 -7.54 11.68
N TYR A 43 3.23 -7.51 10.38
CA TYR A 43 2.41 -6.77 9.42
C TYR A 43 0.95 -7.25 9.39
N ARG A 44 0.71 -8.57 9.26
CA ARG A 44 -0.66 -9.14 9.30
C ARG A 44 -1.38 -8.84 10.61
N MET A 45 -0.64 -8.85 11.72
CA MET A 45 -1.19 -8.54 13.03
C MET A 45 -1.57 -7.06 13.15
N TYR A 46 -0.72 -6.17 12.65
CA TYR A 46 -1.02 -4.74 12.55
C TYR A 46 -2.27 -4.48 11.71
N GLN A 47 -2.39 -5.10 10.53
CA GLN A 47 -3.58 -4.96 9.68
C GLN A 47 -4.88 -5.34 10.41
N LYS A 48 -4.86 -6.44 11.17
CA LYS A 48 -6.00 -6.85 12.00
C LYS A 48 -6.33 -5.83 13.10
N ARG A 49 -5.30 -5.30 13.77
CA ARG A 49 -5.48 -4.26 14.81
C ARG A 49 -6.01 -2.97 14.22
N GLN A 50 -5.48 -2.52 13.08
CA GLN A 50 -5.91 -1.31 12.37
C GLN A 50 -7.40 -1.36 11.99
N SER A 51 -7.88 -2.51 11.47
CA SER A 51 -9.30 -2.73 11.19
C SER A 51 -10.17 -2.59 12.45
N TYR A 52 -9.68 -3.08 13.59
CA TYR A 52 -10.39 -3.00 14.87
C TYR A 52 -10.39 -1.57 15.44
N TYR A 53 -9.26 -0.86 15.40
CA TYR A 53 -9.15 0.54 15.82
C TYR A 53 -10.18 1.41 15.09
N ARG A 54 -10.28 1.27 13.76
CA ARG A 54 -11.28 1.98 12.96
C ARG A 54 -12.71 1.69 13.41
N LYS A 55 -13.05 0.42 13.64
CA LYS A 55 -14.38 0.01 14.13
C LYS A 55 -14.69 0.56 15.53
N ALA A 56 -13.66 0.76 16.35
CA ALA A 56 -13.76 1.34 17.68
C ALA A 56 -13.72 2.89 17.68
N GLY A 57 -13.70 3.53 16.50
CA GLY A 57 -13.74 4.99 16.37
C GLY A 57 -12.38 5.70 16.46
N TYR A 58 -11.27 4.96 16.48
CA TYR A 58 -9.93 5.55 16.47
C TYR A 58 -9.53 5.95 15.05
N SER A 59 -8.84 7.09 14.95
CA SER A 59 -8.15 7.55 13.75
C SER A 59 -6.65 7.58 13.98
N ILE A 60 -5.87 7.49 12.90
CA ILE A 60 -4.41 7.67 12.95
C ILE A 60 -4.15 9.17 13.08
N MET A 61 -3.45 9.57 14.15
CA MET A 61 -2.96 10.93 14.30
C MET A 61 -1.63 11.05 13.56
N THR A 62 -1.54 11.99 12.61
CA THR A 62 -0.28 12.34 11.96
C THR A 62 0.56 13.15 12.95
N ASP A 63 1.77 12.67 13.23
CA ASP A 63 2.73 13.45 14.00
C ASP A 63 3.26 14.58 13.11
N ILE A 64 2.99 15.82 13.51
CA ILE A 64 3.45 17.06 12.85
C ILE A 64 4.76 17.58 13.46
N HIS A 65 5.24 16.99 14.56
CA HIS A 65 6.40 17.46 15.30
C HIS A 65 7.64 16.57 15.14
N SER A 66 7.51 15.32 14.70
CA SER A 66 8.67 14.48 14.41
C SER A 66 9.17 14.64 12.97
N ASN A 67 10.48 14.89 12.83
CA ASN A 67 11.21 14.76 11.56
C ASN A 67 11.49 13.27 11.20
N GLN A 68 10.73 12.34 11.76
CA GLN A 68 10.89 10.91 11.43
C GLN A 68 10.37 10.65 10.03
N TYR A 69 10.97 9.68 9.34
CA TYR A 69 10.53 9.26 8.02
C TYR A 69 9.06 8.83 8.07
N LYS A 70 8.21 9.59 7.37
CA LYS A 70 6.76 9.43 7.41
C LYS A 70 6.34 8.26 6.51
N SER A 71 6.40 7.04 7.03
CA SER A 71 5.89 5.85 6.34
C SER A 71 4.39 5.71 6.62
N GLU A 72 3.54 6.18 5.71
CA GLU A 72 2.09 6.03 5.83
C GLU A 72 1.61 4.70 5.22
N LEU A 73 0.89 3.89 6.01
CA LEU A 73 0.23 2.68 5.52
C LEU A 73 -1.17 3.04 4.98
N ILE A 74 -1.23 3.27 3.68
CA ILE A 74 -2.48 3.60 2.98
C ILE A 74 -3.23 2.32 2.63
N THR A 75 -4.33 2.06 3.33
CA THR A 75 -5.14 0.84 3.09
C THR A 75 -6.41 1.09 2.28
N GLN A 76 -6.76 2.34 2.03
CA GLN A 76 -7.96 2.77 1.29
C GLN A 76 -7.61 3.98 0.43
N ASN A 77 -8.27 4.11 -0.72
CA ASN A 77 -8.07 5.23 -1.66
C ASN A 77 -6.60 5.46 -2.06
N TYR A 78 -5.79 4.40 -2.01
CA TYR A 78 -4.36 4.48 -2.35
C TYR A 78 -4.15 5.02 -3.76
N ARG A 79 -5.10 4.76 -4.66
CA ARG A 79 -5.01 5.14 -6.07
C ARG A 79 -4.89 6.65 -6.26
N GLU A 80 -5.67 7.45 -5.55
CA GLU A 80 -5.63 8.92 -5.69
C GLU A 80 -4.29 9.50 -5.21
N ILE A 81 -3.76 8.96 -4.11
CA ILE A 81 -2.47 9.38 -3.57
C ILE A 81 -1.36 8.94 -4.51
N PHE A 82 -1.39 7.68 -4.94
CA PHE A 82 -0.40 7.09 -5.82
C PHE A 82 -0.36 7.77 -7.19
N GLU A 83 -1.50 8.14 -7.77
CA GLU A 83 -1.55 8.92 -9.02
C GLU A 83 -0.92 10.31 -8.86
N LYS A 84 -1.12 10.97 -7.71
CA LYS A 84 -0.45 12.25 -7.41
C LYS A 84 1.06 12.05 -7.31
N ASP A 85 1.52 10.97 -6.68
CA ASP A 85 2.95 10.69 -6.54
C ASP A 85 3.59 10.39 -7.91
N ILE A 86 2.92 9.60 -8.75
CA ILE A 86 3.35 9.32 -10.12
C ILE A 86 3.46 10.62 -10.93
N LEU A 87 2.46 11.50 -10.84
CA LEU A 87 2.47 12.78 -11.56
C LEU A 87 3.62 13.71 -11.18
N ASN A 88 4.19 13.54 -9.98
CA ASN A 88 5.30 14.34 -9.46
C ASN A 88 6.66 13.65 -9.62
N CYS A 89 6.71 12.41 -10.11
CA CYS A 89 7.97 11.68 -10.28
C CYS A 89 8.58 11.90 -11.67
N GLN A 90 9.89 11.66 -11.78
CA GLN A 90 10.58 11.67 -13.08
C GLN A 90 10.54 10.30 -13.74
N GLN A 91 10.51 9.23 -12.94
CA GLN A 91 10.54 7.85 -13.40
C GLN A 91 9.72 6.97 -12.46
N VAL A 92 8.98 6.01 -13.03
CA VAL A 92 8.18 5.04 -12.30
C VAL A 92 8.45 3.64 -12.84
N HIS A 93 8.64 2.68 -11.92
CA HIS A 93 8.80 1.27 -12.23
C HIS A 93 7.62 0.47 -11.69
N PHE A 94 6.93 -0.22 -12.59
CA PHE A 94 5.85 -1.14 -12.26
C PHE A 94 6.35 -2.57 -12.38
N ILE A 95 6.14 -3.37 -11.34
CA ILE A 95 6.51 -4.78 -11.31
C ILE A 95 5.28 -5.58 -10.89
N TYR A 96 4.79 -6.41 -11.79
CA TYR A 96 3.59 -7.20 -11.55
C TYR A 96 3.87 -8.69 -11.70
N SER A 97 3.45 -9.49 -10.71
CA SER A 97 3.36 -10.96 -10.81
C SER A 97 2.05 -11.43 -11.43
N TYR A 98 1.08 -10.51 -11.58
CA TYR A 98 -0.19 -10.69 -12.26
C TYR A 98 -0.70 -9.30 -12.67
N LEU A 99 -1.20 -9.17 -13.91
CA LEU A 99 -1.75 -7.91 -14.42
C LEU A 99 -3.13 -8.18 -15.01
N SER A 100 -4.17 -7.58 -14.44
CA SER A 100 -5.55 -7.70 -14.97
C SER A 100 -5.77 -6.73 -16.12
N GLN A 101 -6.84 -6.94 -16.90
CA GLN A 101 -7.23 -6.01 -17.96
C GLN A 101 -7.49 -4.59 -17.43
N SER A 102 -8.22 -4.46 -16.32
CA SER A 102 -8.56 -3.15 -15.75
C SER A 102 -7.32 -2.38 -15.30
N GLU A 103 -6.35 -3.10 -14.74
CA GLU A 103 -5.09 -2.53 -14.30
C GLU A 103 -4.22 -2.12 -15.50
N ALA A 104 -4.15 -2.97 -16.53
CA ALA A 104 -3.44 -2.67 -17.77
C ALA A 104 -4.00 -1.45 -18.49
N THR A 105 -5.33 -1.31 -18.57
CA THR A 105 -5.98 -0.11 -19.14
C THR A 105 -5.61 1.15 -18.36
N TRP A 106 -5.58 1.08 -17.03
CA TRP A 106 -5.16 2.21 -16.21
C TRP A 106 -3.68 2.57 -16.37
N LEU A 107 -2.80 1.58 -16.54
CA LEU A 107 -1.39 1.84 -16.86
C LEU A 107 -1.25 2.54 -18.21
N VAL A 108 -2.08 2.21 -19.20
CA VAL A 108 -2.14 2.95 -20.47
C VAL A 108 -2.53 4.41 -20.22
N GLU A 109 -3.58 4.67 -19.44
CA GLU A 109 -4.00 6.05 -19.09
C GLU A 109 -2.87 6.85 -18.39
N ILE A 110 -2.13 6.21 -17.48
CA ILE A 110 -0.99 6.83 -16.81
C ILE A 110 0.15 7.11 -17.79
N SER A 111 0.49 6.16 -18.67
CA SER A 111 1.56 6.34 -19.65
C SER A 111 1.30 7.50 -20.62
N MET A 112 0.04 7.88 -20.85
CA MET A 112 -0.31 9.06 -21.65
C MET A 112 0.01 10.39 -20.95
N LYS A 113 0.12 10.39 -19.61
CA LYS A 113 0.40 11.61 -18.84
C LYS A 113 1.88 11.99 -19.06
N LYS A 114 2.12 13.09 -19.79
CA LYS A 114 3.48 13.53 -20.16
C LYS A 114 4.35 13.88 -18.95
N LYS A 115 5.67 13.60 -19.12
CA LYS A 115 6.85 13.91 -18.27
C LYS A 115 7.38 12.81 -17.34
N ILE A 116 6.90 11.57 -17.45
CA ILE A 116 7.37 10.47 -16.59
C ILE A 116 7.98 9.37 -17.45
N GLN A 117 9.20 8.95 -17.13
CA GLN A 117 9.80 7.73 -17.66
C GLN A 117 9.08 6.52 -17.06
N PHE A 118 8.22 5.89 -17.86
CA PHE A 118 7.40 4.75 -17.44
C PHE A 118 8.10 3.44 -17.80
N VAL A 119 8.36 2.57 -16.82
CA VAL A 119 8.94 1.23 -17.06
C VAL A 119 8.03 0.17 -16.45
N LEU A 120 7.58 -0.78 -17.26
CA LEU A 120 6.77 -1.92 -16.83
C LEU A 120 7.56 -3.21 -16.98
N LEU A 121 7.83 -3.89 -15.86
CA LEU A 121 8.51 -5.17 -15.80
C LEU A 121 7.47 -6.29 -15.60
N LEU A 122 7.47 -7.25 -16.51
CA LEU A 122 6.57 -8.40 -16.50
C LEU A 122 7.32 -9.70 -16.74
N ASP A 123 6.82 -10.79 -16.18
CA ASP A 123 7.21 -12.14 -16.61
C ASP A 123 6.69 -12.39 -18.04
N LYS A 124 7.51 -13.01 -18.91
CA LYS A 124 7.13 -13.35 -20.30
C LYS A 124 5.80 -14.11 -20.36
N LYS A 125 5.51 -14.98 -19.40
CA LYS A 125 4.24 -15.74 -19.35
C LYS A 125 3.03 -14.83 -19.17
N ILE A 126 3.18 -13.76 -18.40
CA ILE A 126 2.13 -12.76 -18.18
C ILE A 126 2.02 -11.90 -19.45
N ALA A 127 3.15 -11.41 -19.95
CA ALA A 127 3.19 -10.57 -21.14
C ALA A 127 2.56 -11.22 -22.38
N ASN A 128 2.65 -12.56 -22.51
CA ASN A 128 2.07 -13.30 -23.63
C ASN A 128 0.54 -13.52 -23.53
N GLN A 129 -0.12 -13.04 -22.47
CA GLN A 129 -1.56 -13.19 -22.34
C GLN A 129 -2.28 -12.35 -23.41
N PRO A 130 -3.25 -12.93 -24.15
CA PRO A 130 -3.87 -12.25 -25.30
C PRO A 130 -4.55 -10.93 -24.95
N HIS A 131 -5.18 -10.86 -23.77
CA HIS A 131 -5.90 -9.67 -23.33
C HIS A 131 -4.97 -8.47 -23.07
N LEU A 132 -3.69 -8.70 -22.75
CA LEU A 132 -2.73 -7.65 -22.44
C LEU A 132 -2.04 -7.06 -23.68
N GLN A 133 -2.05 -7.75 -24.83
CA GLN A 133 -1.25 -7.37 -26.00
C GLN A 133 -1.49 -5.92 -26.45
N SER A 134 -2.77 -5.52 -26.57
CA SER A 134 -3.14 -4.17 -26.99
C SER A 134 -2.67 -3.11 -25.98
N CYS A 135 -2.81 -3.39 -24.68
CA CYS A 135 -2.36 -2.48 -23.63
C CYS A 135 -0.83 -2.31 -23.63
N LEU A 136 -0.08 -3.39 -23.79
CA LEU A 136 1.38 -3.35 -23.81
C LEU A 136 1.91 -2.55 -25.00
N VAL A 137 1.33 -2.75 -26.18
CA VAL A 137 1.66 -1.95 -27.39
C VAL A 137 1.31 -0.48 -27.19
N ASN A 138 0.17 -0.17 -26.58
CA ASN A 138 -0.21 1.22 -26.31
C ASN A 138 0.75 1.90 -25.32
N ILE A 139 1.21 1.18 -24.29
CA ILE A 139 2.20 1.69 -23.33
C ILE A 139 3.52 2.04 -24.06
N GLU A 140 4.00 1.16 -24.93
CA GLU A 140 5.22 1.40 -25.72
C GLU A 140 5.05 2.58 -26.68
N THR A 141 3.88 2.68 -27.32
CA THR A 141 3.55 3.78 -28.25
C THR A 141 3.49 5.14 -27.54
N ASN A 142 3.08 5.16 -26.27
CA ASN A 142 3.07 6.35 -25.42
C ASN A 142 4.48 6.74 -24.91
N GLY A 143 5.52 5.99 -25.27
CA GLY A 143 6.91 6.22 -24.85
C GLY A 143 7.29 5.52 -23.53
N GLY A 144 6.44 4.63 -23.02
CA GLY A 144 6.78 3.72 -21.94
C GLY A 144 7.68 2.57 -22.41
N GLN A 145 8.38 1.94 -21.48
CA GLN A 145 9.24 0.78 -21.76
C GLN A 145 8.66 -0.47 -21.10
N CYS A 146 8.31 -1.48 -21.89
CA CYS A 146 7.95 -2.80 -21.38
C CYS A 146 9.17 -3.73 -21.41
N ILE A 147 9.49 -4.36 -20.26
CA ILE A 147 10.62 -5.28 -20.10
C ILE A 147 10.08 -6.65 -19.71
N TYR A 148 10.38 -7.66 -20.52
CA TYR A 148 9.89 -9.02 -20.33
C TYR A 148 10.97 -9.95 -19.80
N LEU A 149 10.83 -10.40 -18.55
CA LEU A 149 11.78 -11.25 -17.84
C LEU A 149 11.35 -12.72 -17.91
N GLU A 150 12.32 -13.65 -17.94
CA GLU A 150 12.01 -15.09 -17.92
C GLU A 150 11.50 -15.58 -16.55
N LYS A 151 11.97 -14.92 -15.48
CA LYS A 151 11.49 -15.06 -14.11
C LYS A 151 11.74 -13.75 -13.37
N ILE A 152 10.73 -13.23 -12.67
CA ILE A 152 10.94 -12.19 -11.67
C ILE A 152 11.49 -12.87 -10.40
N ARG A 153 12.81 -12.91 -10.22
CA ARG A 153 13.41 -13.38 -8.97
C ARG A 153 13.54 -12.20 -8.01
N GLN A 154 12.84 -12.25 -6.88
CA GLN A 154 13.30 -11.51 -5.71
C GLN A 154 14.56 -12.20 -5.21
N SER A 155 15.71 -11.52 -5.25
CA SER A 155 16.88 -11.95 -4.50
C SER A 155 16.52 -11.87 -3.02
N VAL A 156 16.40 -13.03 -2.38
CA VAL A 156 16.37 -13.16 -0.92
C VAL A 156 17.80 -13.02 -0.40
#